data_AF-A0A9E3VYI4-F1
#
_entry.id   AF-A0A9E3VYI4-F1
#
_cell.length_a   1.000
_cell.length_b   1.000
_cell.length_c   1.000
_cell.angle_alpha   90.00
_cell.angle_beta   90.00
_cell.angle_gamma   90.00
#
_symmetry.space_group_name_H-M   'P 1'
#
loop_
_entity.id
_entity.type
_entity.pdbx_description
1 polymer ?
#
loop_
_entity_poly.entity_id
_entity_poly.type
_entity_poly.pdbx_seq_one_letter_code
_entity_poly.pdbx_strand_id
1 'polypeptide(L)'
;MSQQVATKTYDEQVRERLRTLVKTRSQSDLARKTNTLVSTVNRYLKSTKIPGEFCTAVINGLGVNPAWLMTGEGTPFLADVSAGTSEMASNLLELVEAMNQVAKMKLGALTGQHHLKVLRELNDALERYEALRAILNKRTRSVFRELLDSLRKALQDMDMQRATEVRKAALQVSRLCDDPQLSVEFDSLQEFYEHIFGDQVRALELSRKVFVKSLAASDVTMDKDHAALAINLVVSLHRADRCREARRICRATLALYEDVGAEWGRYKQLMALHSVLNIELGNMREGLRDLHDTYPVLPDQMKRGFSGKLVESMLLSGLTPLEYAPAIGEDSSAKAIALARFAALVGDTDQLKSLLKRYAGNDRTGIPQDGIWEIYFKGLAGDGKVGLVEFEKALVGERNRIAVRPTQEFAYAACAAHLARSGGDDKKARKLHDDAQALLDSLDSEVNPQVMALALHYRNALALYLEDSKAKQAKDARTRALKFFGDHYAQGYGAFAKFL
;
A
#
# COMPACT_ATOMS: atom_id res chain seq x y z
N MET A 1 -5.29 -48.40 -38.81
CA MET A 1 -6.35 -47.38 -38.69
C MET A 1 -5.93 -46.40 -37.62
N SER A 2 -5.24 -45.33 -38.03
CA SER A 2 -4.78 -44.28 -37.11
C SER A 2 -5.94 -43.33 -36.87
N GLN A 3 -6.56 -43.39 -35.69
CA GLN A 3 -7.49 -42.35 -35.25
C GLN A 3 -6.71 -41.04 -35.14
N GLN A 4 -6.86 -40.16 -36.12
CA GLN A 4 -6.53 -38.76 -35.96
C GLN A 4 -7.44 -38.23 -34.85
N VAL A 5 -6.89 -38.09 -33.64
CA VAL A 5 -7.51 -37.29 -32.58
C VAL A 5 -7.53 -35.86 -33.11
N ALA A 6 -8.68 -35.43 -33.62
CA ALA A 6 -8.87 -34.05 -34.06
C ALA A 6 -8.61 -33.13 -32.87
N THR A 7 -7.50 -32.39 -32.93
CA THR A 7 -7.13 -31.42 -31.91
C THR A 7 -8.22 -30.33 -31.88
N LYS A 8 -9.12 -30.39 -30.90
CA LYS A 8 -10.20 -29.41 -30.72
C LYS A 8 -9.60 -28.00 -30.71
N THR A 9 -10.23 -27.08 -31.42
CA THR A 9 -9.82 -25.67 -31.40
C THR A 9 -10.00 -25.09 -29.98
N TYR A 10 -9.18 -24.11 -29.61
CA TYR A 10 -9.24 -23.49 -28.28
C TYR A 10 -10.66 -22.95 -27.94
N ASP A 11 -11.37 -22.38 -28.92
CA ASP A 11 -12.74 -21.90 -28.75
C ASP A 11 -13.73 -23.03 -28.44
N GLU A 12 -13.52 -24.22 -29.01
CA GLU A 12 -14.34 -25.40 -28.69
C GLU A 12 -14.12 -25.87 -27.25
N GLN A 13 -12.88 -25.81 -26.76
CA GLN A 13 -12.55 -26.18 -25.39
C GLN A 13 -13.14 -25.21 -24.36
N VAL A 14 -13.01 -23.89 -24.58
CA VAL A 14 -13.65 -22.87 -23.74
C VAL A 14 -15.18 -23.01 -23.78
N ARG A 15 -15.76 -23.24 -24.97
CA ARG A 15 -17.20 -23.45 -25.15
C ARG A 15 -17.70 -24.68 -24.43
N GLU A 16 -16.96 -25.78 -24.45
CA GLU A 16 -17.29 -27.00 -23.72
C GLU A 16 -17.34 -26.74 -22.20
N ARG A 17 -16.37 -26.00 -21.67
CA ARG A 17 -16.36 -25.58 -20.26
C ARG A 17 -17.53 -24.65 -19.92
N LEU A 18 -17.84 -23.67 -20.78
CA LEU A 18 -19.04 -22.84 -20.63
C LEU A 18 -20.34 -23.66 -20.66
N ARG A 19 -20.43 -24.70 -21.50
CA ARG A 19 -21.58 -25.63 -21.51
C ARG A 19 -21.67 -26.42 -20.21
N THR A 20 -20.55 -26.85 -19.63
CA THR A 20 -20.54 -27.48 -18.30
C THR A 20 -21.04 -26.51 -17.24
N LEU A 21 -20.64 -25.24 -17.30
CA LEU A 21 -21.13 -24.21 -16.40
C LEU A 21 -22.65 -24.02 -16.53
N VAL A 22 -23.16 -24.05 -17.77
CA VAL A 22 -24.59 -23.93 -18.08
C VAL A 22 -25.42 -25.13 -17.59
N LYS A 23 -24.81 -26.30 -17.38
CA LYS A 23 -25.50 -27.43 -16.74
C LYS A 23 -25.77 -27.16 -15.25
N THR A 24 -24.89 -26.39 -14.61
CA THR A 24 -25.01 -26.02 -13.18
C THR A 24 -25.71 -24.68 -12.95
N ARG A 25 -25.74 -23.80 -13.96
CA ARG A 25 -26.31 -22.45 -13.94
C ARG A 25 -27.13 -22.22 -15.21
N SER A 26 -28.37 -21.74 -15.14
CA SER A 26 -29.17 -21.58 -16.36
C SER A 26 -28.55 -20.54 -17.33
N GLN A 27 -28.85 -20.64 -18.63
CA GLN A 27 -28.41 -19.65 -19.63
C GLN A 27 -28.91 -18.24 -19.29
N SER A 28 -30.11 -18.13 -18.70
CA SER A 28 -30.68 -16.86 -18.25
C SER A 28 -29.92 -16.27 -17.06
N ASP A 29 -29.41 -17.12 -16.15
CA ASP A 29 -28.55 -16.66 -15.04
C ASP A 29 -27.21 -16.15 -15.57
N LEU A 30 -26.62 -16.86 -16.54
CA LEU A 30 -25.40 -16.46 -17.24
C LEU A 30 -25.58 -15.09 -17.92
N ALA A 31 -26.67 -14.91 -18.66
CA ALA A 31 -27.02 -13.66 -19.35
C ALA A 31 -27.19 -12.48 -18.38
N ARG A 32 -27.93 -12.69 -17.28
CA ARG A 32 -28.16 -11.67 -16.26
C ARG A 32 -26.87 -11.25 -15.57
N LYS A 33 -26.02 -12.21 -15.18
CA LYS A 33 -24.78 -11.95 -14.43
C LYS A 33 -23.66 -11.37 -15.28
N THR A 34 -23.69 -11.62 -16.59
CA THR A 34 -22.72 -11.07 -17.57
C THR A 34 -23.22 -9.81 -18.28
N ASN A 35 -24.43 -9.34 -17.95
CA ASN A 35 -25.13 -8.25 -18.65
C ASN A 35 -25.14 -8.43 -20.18
N THR A 36 -25.29 -9.68 -20.64
CA THR A 36 -25.29 -10.06 -22.04
C THR A 36 -26.64 -10.65 -22.41
N LEU A 37 -27.19 -10.31 -23.59
CA LEU A 37 -28.47 -10.87 -24.03
C LEU A 37 -28.42 -12.40 -24.13
N VAL A 38 -29.49 -13.09 -23.68
CA VAL A 38 -29.60 -14.56 -23.73
C VAL A 38 -29.36 -15.11 -25.13
N SER A 39 -29.85 -14.42 -26.17
CA SER A 39 -29.63 -14.78 -27.58
C SER A 39 -28.15 -14.76 -27.97
N THR A 40 -27.38 -13.82 -27.41
CA THR A 40 -25.94 -13.67 -27.65
C THR A 40 -25.15 -14.75 -26.90
N VAL A 41 -25.54 -15.05 -25.65
CA VAL A 41 -24.99 -16.19 -24.89
C VAL A 41 -25.20 -17.51 -25.64
N ASN A 42 -26.43 -17.75 -26.14
CA ASN A 42 -26.75 -18.95 -26.92
C ASN A 42 -25.88 -19.06 -28.19
N ARG A 43 -25.61 -17.93 -28.83
CA ARG A 43 -24.75 -17.84 -30.02
C ARG A 43 -23.29 -18.22 -29.71
N TYR A 44 -22.74 -17.73 -28.60
CA TYR A 44 -21.38 -18.10 -28.14
C TYR A 44 -21.28 -19.59 -27.77
N LEU A 45 -22.33 -20.16 -27.18
CA LEU A 45 -22.39 -21.58 -26.81
C LEU A 45 -22.55 -22.54 -28.00
N LYS A 46 -22.94 -22.05 -29.19
CA LYS A 46 -23.21 -22.90 -30.36
C LYS A 46 -22.11 -22.88 -31.42
N SER A 47 -21.69 -21.72 -31.92
CA SER A 47 -20.75 -21.70 -33.05
C SER A 47 -19.97 -20.41 -33.29
N THR A 48 -20.23 -19.34 -32.52
CA THR A 48 -19.52 -18.06 -32.74
C THR A 48 -18.22 -17.99 -31.93
N LYS A 49 -17.27 -17.18 -32.40
CA LYS A 49 -16.06 -16.80 -31.66
C LYS A 49 -16.46 -16.14 -30.33
N ILE A 50 -15.80 -16.52 -29.25
CA ILE A 50 -16.10 -16.01 -27.91
C ILE A 50 -15.22 -14.77 -27.67
N PRO A 51 -15.80 -13.57 -27.45
CA PRO A 51 -15.02 -12.38 -27.14
C PRO A 51 -14.34 -12.47 -25.76
N GLY A 52 -13.18 -11.83 -25.61
CA GLY A 52 -12.50 -11.68 -24.32
C GLY A 52 -13.41 -11.04 -23.27
N GLU A 53 -14.07 -9.94 -23.64
CA GLU A 53 -15.09 -9.23 -22.86
C GLU A 53 -16.14 -10.15 -22.23
N PHE A 54 -16.61 -11.14 -23.00
CA PHE A 54 -17.59 -12.08 -22.49
C PHE A 54 -16.97 -13.05 -21.47
N CYS A 55 -15.75 -13.54 -21.71
CA CYS A 55 -15.03 -14.37 -20.73
C CYS A 55 -14.78 -13.60 -19.43
N THR A 56 -14.37 -12.33 -19.50
CA THR A 56 -14.16 -11.47 -18.32
C THR A 56 -15.47 -11.23 -17.57
N ALA A 57 -16.57 -10.98 -18.30
CA ALA A 57 -17.89 -10.83 -17.69
C ALA A 57 -18.33 -12.12 -16.97
N VAL A 58 -18.02 -13.30 -17.52
CA VAL A 58 -18.29 -14.60 -16.87
C VAL A 58 -17.45 -14.76 -15.60
N ILE A 59 -16.15 -14.44 -15.67
CA ILE A 59 -15.24 -14.48 -14.52
C ILE A 59 -15.74 -13.58 -13.38
N ASN A 60 -16.02 -12.32 -13.68
CA ASN A 60 -16.44 -11.34 -12.67
C ASN A 60 -17.88 -11.57 -12.17
N GLY A 61 -18.81 -11.85 -13.08
CA GLY A 61 -20.23 -11.96 -12.74
C GLY A 61 -20.60 -13.23 -11.99
N LEU A 62 -19.81 -14.30 -12.16
CA LEU A 62 -20.11 -15.63 -11.61
C LEU A 62 -18.99 -16.19 -10.73
N GLY A 63 -17.89 -15.45 -10.54
CA GLY A 63 -16.74 -15.90 -9.75
C GLY A 63 -16.03 -17.11 -10.35
N VAL A 64 -16.00 -17.21 -11.68
CA VAL A 64 -15.39 -18.35 -12.39
C VAL A 64 -13.87 -18.23 -12.37
N ASN A 65 -13.18 -19.34 -12.11
CA ASN A 65 -11.72 -19.41 -12.14
C ASN A 65 -11.20 -19.21 -13.58
N PRO A 66 -10.41 -18.16 -13.86
CA PRO A 66 -9.89 -17.88 -15.19
C PRO A 66 -8.98 -18.99 -15.73
N ALA A 67 -8.17 -19.63 -14.87
CA ALA A 67 -7.30 -20.72 -15.28
C ALA A 67 -8.13 -21.90 -15.78
N TRP A 68 -9.14 -22.31 -15.02
CA TRP A 68 -10.05 -23.36 -15.46
C TRP A 68 -10.78 -22.99 -16.75
N LEU A 69 -11.30 -21.77 -16.88
CA LEU A 69 -12.02 -21.37 -18.09
C LEU A 69 -11.13 -21.41 -19.35
N MET A 70 -9.86 -21.00 -19.21
CA MET A 70 -8.94 -20.80 -20.33
C MET A 70 -8.14 -22.07 -20.67
N THR A 71 -7.63 -22.79 -19.67
CA THR A 71 -6.79 -23.99 -19.87
C THR A 71 -7.53 -25.28 -19.51
N GLY A 72 -8.53 -25.22 -18.63
CA GLY A 72 -9.22 -26.39 -18.08
C GLY A 72 -8.63 -26.90 -16.77
N GLU A 73 -7.60 -26.24 -16.26
CA GLU A 73 -6.89 -26.65 -15.05
C GLU A 73 -7.53 -26.07 -13.77
N GLY A 74 -7.55 -26.87 -12.71
CA GLY A 74 -8.12 -26.48 -11.42
C GLY A 74 -9.65 -26.60 -11.35
N THR A 75 -10.25 -25.96 -10.33
CA THR A 75 -11.69 -25.99 -10.07
C THR A 75 -12.43 -24.86 -10.81
N PRO A 76 -13.72 -25.02 -11.14
CA PRO A 76 -14.47 -24.02 -11.93
C PRO A 76 -14.68 -22.67 -11.24
N PHE A 77 -14.69 -22.61 -9.91
CA PHE A 77 -15.01 -21.40 -9.15
C PHE A 77 -13.82 -20.90 -8.35
N LEU A 78 -13.64 -19.58 -8.31
CA LEU A 78 -12.58 -18.90 -7.55
C LEU A 78 -12.66 -19.14 -6.04
N ALA A 79 -13.86 -19.40 -5.51
CA ALA A 79 -14.07 -19.71 -4.10
C ALA A 79 -13.43 -21.05 -3.70
N ASP A 80 -13.30 -21.98 -4.64
CA ASP A 80 -12.80 -23.35 -4.40
C ASP A 80 -11.30 -23.49 -4.66
N VAL A 81 -10.62 -22.39 -5.02
CA VAL A 81 -9.17 -22.38 -5.26
C VAL A 81 -8.47 -22.26 -3.90
N SER A 82 -7.99 -23.38 -3.36
CA SER A 82 -7.07 -23.36 -2.22
C SER A 82 -5.75 -22.69 -2.63
N ALA A 83 -5.07 -22.04 -1.68
CA ALA A 83 -3.84 -21.25 -1.93
C ALA A 83 -2.66 -22.05 -2.51
N GLY A 84 -2.81 -23.36 -2.75
CA GLY A 84 -1.82 -24.23 -3.35
C GLY A 84 -2.07 -24.49 -4.84
N THR A 85 -1.86 -23.51 -5.70
CA THR A 85 -1.59 -23.76 -7.14
C THR A 85 -0.06 -23.85 -7.34
N SER A 86 0.56 -24.81 -6.66
CA SER A 86 2.01 -25.06 -6.66
C SER A 86 2.46 -25.95 -7.84
N GLU A 87 1.56 -26.77 -8.39
CA GLU A 87 1.93 -27.77 -9.40
C GLU A 87 2.32 -27.15 -10.75
N MET A 88 1.64 -26.09 -11.23
CA MET A 88 1.97 -25.50 -12.53
C MET A 88 3.34 -24.79 -12.53
N ALA A 89 3.70 -24.13 -11.42
CA ALA A 89 5.01 -23.49 -11.26
C ALA A 89 6.13 -24.53 -11.12
N SER A 90 5.88 -25.64 -10.41
CA SER A 90 6.81 -26.77 -10.30
C SER A 90 7.03 -27.43 -11.66
N ASN A 91 5.95 -27.71 -12.40
CA ASN A 91 6.03 -28.39 -13.70
C ASN A 91 6.69 -27.51 -14.79
N LEU A 92 6.52 -26.19 -14.75
CA LEU A 92 7.20 -25.26 -15.67
C LEU A 92 8.68 -25.05 -15.29
N LEU A 93 9.01 -24.97 -13.99
CA LEU A 93 10.41 -24.91 -13.55
C LEU A 93 11.16 -26.21 -13.83
N GLU A 94 10.53 -27.36 -13.60
CA GLU A 94 11.10 -28.68 -13.92
C GLU A 94 11.36 -28.81 -15.43
N LEU A 95 10.46 -28.32 -16.28
CA LEU A 95 10.65 -28.34 -17.74
C LEU A 95 11.80 -27.42 -18.17
N VAL A 96 11.89 -26.21 -17.60
CA VAL A 96 12.95 -25.24 -17.92
C VAL A 96 14.31 -25.67 -17.33
N GLU A 97 14.35 -26.28 -16.16
CA GLU A 97 15.57 -26.87 -15.57
C GLU A 97 16.03 -28.10 -16.34
N ALA A 98 15.11 -28.97 -16.77
CA ALA A 98 15.42 -30.08 -17.65
C ALA A 98 15.99 -29.59 -18.99
N MET A 99 15.43 -28.51 -19.56
CA MET A 99 15.94 -27.87 -20.78
C MET A 99 17.32 -27.23 -20.58
N ASN A 100 17.56 -26.56 -19.47
CA ASN A 100 18.87 -25.98 -19.14
C ASN A 100 19.93 -27.05 -18.87
N GLN A 101 19.55 -28.20 -18.32
CA GLN A 101 20.44 -29.36 -18.19
C GLN A 101 20.78 -29.97 -19.54
N VAL A 102 19.81 -30.11 -20.45
CA VAL A 102 20.04 -30.62 -21.81
C VAL A 102 20.90 -29.67 -22.65
N ALA A 103 20.73 -28.35 -22.51
CA ALA A 103 21.58 -27.35 -23.18
C ALA A 103 23.02 -27.33 -22.63
N LYS A 104 23.23 -27.65 -21.35
CA LYS A 104 24.55 -27.77 -20.70
C LYS A 104 25.23 -29.13 -20.94
N MET A 105 24.47 -30.19 -21.23
CA MET A 105 25.02 -31.45 -21.71
C MET A 105 25.62 -31.23 -23.09
N LYS A 106 26.95 -31.08 -23.14
CA LYS A 106 27.73 -30.85 -24.36
C LYS A 106 27.19 -31.67 -25.54
N LEU A 107 26.64 -30.95 -26.52
CA LEU A 107 26.26 -31.40 -27.87
C LEU A 107 27.37 -32.18 -28.62
N GLY A 108 28.60 -32.23 -28.07
CA GLY A 108 29.72 -32.98 -28.60
C GLY A 108 29.79 -34.49 -28.24
N ALA A 109 28.85 -35.05 -27.47
CA ALA A 109 28.89 -36.47 -27.07
C ALA A 109 27.72 -37.33 -27.58
N LEU A 110 26.88 -36.82 -28.49
CA LEU A 110 25.67 -37.52 -28.96
C LEU A 110 25.84 -37.97 -30.42
N THR A 111 26.50 -39.11 -30.63
CA THR A 111 26.78 -39.66 -31.98
C THR A 111 25.83 -40.79 -32.42
N GLY A 112 24.76 -41.09 -31.65
CA GLY A 112 23.80 -42.15 -31.98
C GLY A 112 22.51 -41.66 -32.64
N GLN A 113 21.99 -42.38 -33.65
CA GLN A 113 20.71 -42.09 -34.32
C GLN A 113 19.52 -41.95 -33.36
N HIS A 114 19.52 -42.65 -32.23
CA HIS A 114 18.46 -42.56 -31.22
C HIS A 114 18.43 -41.19 -30.52
N HIS A 115 19.59 -40.58 -30.27
CA HIS A 115 19.69 -39.25 -29.65
C HIS A 115 19.25 -38.13 -30.59
N LEU A 116 19.51 -38.26 -31.89
CA LEU A 116 18.99 -37.34 -32.90
C LEU A 116 17.46 -37.40 -32.99
N LYS A 117 16.87 -38.58 -32.80
CA LYS A 117 15.41 -38.73 -32.75
C LYS A 117 14.81 -38.04 -31.53
N VAL A 118 15.39 -38.23 -30.34
CA VAL A 118 14.94 -37.58 -29.09
C VAL A 118 15.10 -36.05 -29.16
N LEU A 119 16.22 -35.55 -29.72
CA LEU A 119 16.41 -34.11 -29.91
C LEU A 119 15.40 -33.51 -30.90
N ARG A 120 15.02 -34.23 -31.97
CA ARG A 120 13.94 -33.81 -32.87
C ARG A 120 12.60 -33.82 -32.17
N GLU A 121 12.25 -34.87 -31.44
CA GLU A 121 11.00 -34.95 -30.70
C GLU A 121 10.89 -33.84 -29.64
N LEU A 122 12.00 -33.48 -29.00
CA LEU A 122 12.10 -32.35 -28.08
C LEU A 122 11.93 -31.02 -28.82
N ASN A 123 12.60 -30.82 -29.96
CA ASN A 123 12.44 -29.61 -30.78
C ASN A 123 10.99 -29.45 -31.27
N ASP A 124 10.37 -30.53 -31.75
CA ASP A 124 8.96 -30.55 -32.17
C ASP A 124 8.02 -30.30 -30.99
N ALA A 125 8.37 -30.73 -29.77
CA ALA A 125 7.62 -30.42 -28.56
C ALA A 125 7.77 -28.94 -28.17
N LEU A 126 8.97 -28.36 -28.33
CA LEU A 126 9.23 -26.94 -28.09
C LEU A 126 8.48 -26.04 -29.08
N GLU A 127 8.53 -26.35 -30.37
CA GLU A 127 7.78 -25.60 -31.38
C GLU A 127 6.27 -25.66 -31.13
N ARG A 128 5.75 -26.83 -30.73
CA ARG A 128 4.34 -26.98 -30.33
C ARG A 128 4.01 -26.18 -29.06
N TYR A 129 4.90 -26.19 -28.08
CA TYR A 129 4.75 -25.41 -26.86
C TYR A 129 4.75 -23.90 -27.15
N GLU A 130 5.70 -23.39 -27.93
CA GLU A 130 5.76 -21.98 -28.32
C GLU A 130 4.53 -21.55 -29.11
N ALA A 131 4.04 -22.39 -30.04
CA ALA A 131 2.82 -22.14 -30.78
C ALA A 131 1.59 -22.07 -29.85
N LEU A 132 1.47 -23.01 -28.91
CA LEU A 132 0.39 -23.00 -27.91
C LEU A 132 0.49 -21.79 -26.98
N ARG A 133 1.69 -21.44 -26.52
CA ARG A 133 1.98 -20.26 -25.70
C ARG A 133 1.58 -18.98 -26.42
N ALA A 134 1.92 -18.83 -27.70
CA ALA A 134 1.55 -17.68 -28.51
C ALA A 134 0.02 -17.55 -28.69
N ILE A 135 -0.68 -18.67 -28.91
CA ILE A 135 -2.15 -18.70 -29.03
C ILE A 135 -2.81 -18.34 -27.69
N LEU A 136 -2.33 -18.92 -26.59
CA LEU A 136 -2.82 -18.66 -25.25
C LEU A 136 -2.61 -17.19 -24.89
N ASN A 137 -1.38 -16.68 -25.04
CA ASN A 137 -1.02 -15.29 -24.73
C ASN A 137 -1.87 -14.29 -25.53
N LYS A 138 -2.09 -14.52 -26.84
CA LYS A 138 -2.94 -13.65 -27.68
C LYS A 138 -4.37 -13.53 -27.15
N ARG A 139 -4.89 -14.57 -26.49
CA ARG A 139 -6.27 -14.62 -25.98
C ARG A 139 -6.38 -14.19 -24.53
N THR A 140 -5.40 -14.56 -23.69
CA THR A 140 -5.36 -14.15 -22.28
C THR A 140 -5.05 -12.67 -22.16
N ARG A 141 -4.30 -12.07 -23.10
CA ARG A 141 -3.99 -10.63 -23.12
C ARG A 141 -5.22 -9.72 -23.05
N SER A 142 -6.28 -9.99 -23.82
CA SER A 142 -7.49 -9.15 -23.80
C SER A 142 -8.25 -9.28 -22.48
N VAL A 143 -8.41 -10.52 -22.00
CA VAL A 143 -9.05 -10.81 -20.71
C VAL A 143 -8.27 -10.16 -19.56
N PHE A 144 -6.93 -10.23 -19.62
CA PHE A 144 -6.08 -9.64 -18.59
C PHE A 144 -6.26 -8.13 -18.55
N ARG A 145 -6.19 -7.45 -19.70
CA ARG A 145 -6.39 -5.99 -19.79
C ARG A 145 -7.73 -5.56 -19.19
N GLU A 146 -8.83 -6.24 -19.54
CA GLU A 146 -10.15 -5.91 -19.00
C GLU A 146 -10.28 -6.16 -17.50
N LEU A 147 -9.60 -7.18 -16.97
CA LEU A 147 -9.50 -7.41 -15.52
C LEU A 147 -8.70 -6.30 -14.83
N LEU A 148 -7.62 -5.81 -15.44
CA LEU A 148 -6.85 -4.68 -14.92
C LEU A 148 -7.67 -3.38 -14.93
N ASP A 149 -8.43 -3.11 -15.99
CA ASP A 149 -9.36 -1.98 -16.04
C ASP A 149 -10.45 -2.08 -14.98
N SER A 150 -11.00 -3.28 -14.79
CA SER A 150 -11.99 -3.57 -13.74
C SER A 150 -11.43 -3.38 -12.34
N LEU A 151 -10.17 -3.82 -12.11
CA LEU A 151 -9.47 -3.64 -10.85
C LEU A 151 -9.19 -2.17 -10.58
N ARG A 152 -8.67 -1.43 -11.57
CA ARG A 152 -8.45 0.01 -11.49
C ARG A 152 -9.72 0.74 -11.09
N LYS A 153 -10.84 0.43 -11.75
CA LYS A 153 -12.14 1.04 -11.43
C LYS A 153 -12.59 0.71 -10.00
N ALA A 154 -12.50 -0.55 -9.58
CA ALA A 154 -12.86 -0.94 -8.22
C ALA A 154 -12.00 -0.22 -7.16
N LEU A 155 -10.70 -0.03 -7.44
CA LEU A 155 -9.79 0.74 -6.58
C LEU A 155 -10.16 2.23 -6.53
N GLN A 156 -10.52 2.83 -7.67
CA GLN A 156 -10.99 4.22 -7.74
C GLN A 156 -12.31 4.44 -6.99
N ASP A 157 -13.23 3.47 -7.09
CA ASP A 157 -14.53 3.48 -6.41
C ASP A 157 -14.41 3.10 -4.92
N MET A 158 -13.21 2.77 -4.44
CA MET A 158 -12.93 2.29 -3.07
C MET A 158 -13.74 1.04 -2.67
N ASP A 159 -14.11 0.20 -3.64
CA ASP A 159 -14.85 -1.04 -3.43
C ASP A 159 -13.90 -2.20 -3.12
N MET A 160 -13.62 -2.39 -1.83
CA MET A 160 -12.67 -3.40 -1.34
C MET A 160 -13.08 -4.83 -1.75
N GLN A 161 -14.37 -5.17 -1.67
CA GLN A 161 -14.85 -6.52 -1.96
C GLN A 161 -14.62 -6.85 -3.43
N ARG A 162 -15.08 -5.97 -4.32
CA ARG A 162 -14.88 -6.15 -5.76
C ARG A 162 -13.40 -6.13 -6.15
N ALA A 163 -12.62 -5.20 -5.58
CA ALA A 163 -11.18 -5.14 -5.85
C ALA A 163 -10.47 -6.44 -5.44
N THR A 164 -10.86 -7.04 -4.30
CA THR A 164 -10.31 -8.33 -3.84
C THR A 164 -10.58 -9.46 -4.82
N GLU A 165 -11.82 -9.58 -5.30
CA GLU A 165 -12.23 -10.65 -6.22
C GLU A 165 -11.56 -10.50 -7.59
N VAL A 166 -11.60 -9.30 -8.18
CA VAL A 166 -10.99 -9.03 -9.49
C VAL A 166 -9.48 -9.21 -9.43
N ARG A 167 -8.82 -8.80 -8.33
CA ARG A 167 -7.38 -9.02 -8.14
C ARG A 167 -7.02 -10.50 -8.12
N LYS A 168 -7.80 -11.35 -7.43
CA LYS A 168 -7.59 -12.81 -7.43
C LYS A 168 -7.71 -13.39 -8.84
N ALA A 169 -8.70 -12.93 -9.61
CA ALA A 169 -8.87 -13.34 -11.01
C ALA A 169 -7.68 -12.89 -11.88
N ALA A 170 -7.27 -11.63 -11.77
CA ALA A 170 -6.13 -11.08 -12.50
C ALA A 170 -4.83 -11.82 -12.17
N LEU A 171 -4.63 -12.26 -10.92
CA LEU A 171 -3.47 -13.07 -10.53
C LEU A 171 -3.41 -14.40 -11.29
N GLN A 172 -4.54 -15.09 -11.47
CA GLN A 172 -4.58 -16.33 -12.24
C GLN A 172 -4.25 -16.09 -13.71
N VAL A 173 -4.82 -15.02 -14.30
CA VAL A 173 -4.55 -14.68 -15.71
C VAL A 173 -3.11 -14.24 -15.94
N SER A 174 -2.49 -13.55 -14.97
CA SER A 174 -1.10 -13.10 -15.07
C SER A 174 -0.10 -14.25 -15.24
N ARG A 175 -0.43 -15.46 -14.74
CA ARG A 175 0.40 -16.67 -14.92
C ARG A 175 0.31 -17.25 -16.33
N LEU A 176 -0.71 -16.84 -17.10
CA LEU A 176 -1.03 -17.35 -18.44
C LEU A 176 -0.77 -16.30 -19.54
N CYS A 177 -0.28 -15.13 -19.16
CA CYS A 177 -0.03 -14.00 -20.07
C CYS A 177 1.39 -13.49 -19.86
N ASP A 178 2.21 -13.64 -20.89
CA ASP A 178 3.63 -13.22 -20.88
C ASP A 178 3.82 -11.77 -21.37
N ASP A 179 2.77 -10.95 -21.35
CA ASP A 179 2.88 -9.54 -21.72
C ASP A 179 3.58 -8.75 -20.60
N PRO A 180 4.81 -8.25 -20.82
CA PRO A 180 5.56 -7.55 -19.79
C PRO A 180 4.89 -6.24 -19.36
N GLN A 181 4.20 -5.54 -20.27
CA GLN A 181 3.52 -4.28 -19.93
C GLN A 181 2.34 -4.52 -19.01
N LEU A 182 1.49 -5.51 -19.32
CA LEU A 182 0.36 -5.87 -18.47
C LEU A 182 0.82 -6.46 -17.13
N SER A 183 1.95 -7.15 -17.09
CA SER A 183 2.54 -7.63 -15.83
C SER A 183 2.98 -6.48 -14.93
N VAL A 184 3.61 -5.44 -15.48
CA VAL A 184 4.00 -4.23 -14.72
C VAL A 184 2.78 -3.46 -14.24
N GLU A 185 1.77 -3.29 -15.11
CA GLU A 185 0.49 -2.66 -14.75
C GLU A 185 -0.22 -3.42 -13.62
N PHE A 186 -0.23 -4.76 -13.68
CA PHE A 186 -0.81 -5.58 -12.63
C PHE A 186 -0.04 -5.50 -11.31
N ASP A 187 1.30 -5.58 -11.34
CA ASP A 187 2.12 -5.39 -10.13
C ASP A 187 1.85 -3.99 -9.52
N SER A 188 1.63 -2.96 -10.36
CA SER A 188 1.32 -1.58 -9.92
C SER A 188 -0.09 -1.46 -9.31
N LEU A 189 -1.10 -2.13 -9.88
CA LEU A 189 -2.45 -2.17 -9.31
C LEU A 189 -2.51 -3.01 -8.02
N GLN A 190 -1.69 -4.05 -7.89
CA GLN A 190 -1.53 -4.77 -6.63
C GLN A 190 -0.90 -3.89 -5.55
N GLU A 191 0.12 -3.12 -5.90
CA GLU A 191 0.73 -2.14 -4.99
C GLU A 191 -0.30 -1.12 -4.51
N PHE A 192 -1.10 -0.55 -5.42
CA PHE A 192 -2.16 0.39 -5.05
C PHE A 192 -3.25 -0.27 -4.20
N TYR A 193 -3.59 -1.54 -4.47
CA TYR A 193 -4.51 -2.30 -3.62
C TYR A 193 -3.96 -2.45 -2.20
N GLU A 194 -2.72 -2.91 -2.04
CA GLU A 194 -2.13 -3.12 -0.71
C GLU A 194 -1.97 -1.78 0.04
N HIS A 195 -1.72 -0.70 -0.70
CA HIS A 195 -1.64 0.65 -0.16
C HIS A 195 -2.97 1.20 0.37
N ILE A 196 -4.11 0.82 -0.23
CA ILE A 196 -5.44 1.26 0.19
C ILE A 196 -6.04 0.31 1.24
N PHE A 197 -6.00 -0.99 0.98
CA PHE A 197 -6.78 -2.00 1.70
C PHE A 197 -5.95 -3.05 2.43
N GLY A 198 -4.63 -3.07 2.23
CA GLY A 198 -3.79 -4.18 2.60
C GLY A 198 -2.63 -3.83 3.51
N ASP A 199 -1.55 -4.58 3.35
CA ASP A 199 -0.37 -4.54 4.21
C ASP A 199 0.68 -3.57 3.63
N GLN A 200 1.07 -2.56 4.41
CA GLN A 200 2.07 -1.58 4.00
C GLN A 200 3.44 -2.20 3.71
N VAL A 201 3.79 -3.32 4.35
CA VAL A 201 5.03 -4.05 4.07
C VAL A 201 4.95 -4.66 2.67
N ARG A 202 3.83 -5.30 2.32
CA ARG A 202 3.61 -5.85 0.98
C ARG A 202 3.54 -4.76 -0.08
N ALA A 203 2.88 -3.64 0.22
CA ALA A 203 2.87 -2.47 -0.66
C ALA A 203 4.30 -2.02 -0.96
N LEU A 204 5.16 -1.89 0.05
CA LEU A 204 6.56 -1.52 -0.11
C LEU A 204 7.36 -2.55 -0.94
N GLU A 205 7.18 -3.85 -0.67
CA GLU A 205 7.83 -4.92 -1.44
C GLU A 205 7.44 -4.85 -2.93
N LEU A 206 6.16 -4.62 -3.22
CA LEU A 206 5.66 -4.46 -4.58
C LEU A 206 6.18 -3.17 -5.21
N SER A 207 6.17 -2.02 -4.52
CA SER A 207 6.72 -0.77 -5.05
C SER A 207 8.20 -0.93 -5.42
N ARG A 208 8.99 -1.61 -4.58
CA ARG A 208 10.41 -1.92 -4.87
C ARG A 208 10.56 -2.80 -6.10
N LYS A 209 9.79 -3.89 -6.17
CA LYS A 209 9.82 -4.84 -7.29
C LYS A 209 9.50 -4.13 -8.61
N VAL A 210 8.44 -3.31 -8.63
CA VAL A 210 8.03 -2.56 -9.83
C VAL A 210 9.11 -1.55 -10.24
N PHE A 211 9.62 -0.76 -9.30
CA PHE A 211 10.63 0.25 -9.57
C PHE A 211 11.97 -0.36 -10.06
N VAL A 212 12.43 -1.46 -9.45
CA VAL A 212 13.65 -2.14 -9.90
C VAL A 212 13.47 -2.75 -11.30
N LYS A 213 12.30 -3.34 -11.58
CA LYS A 213 11.97 -3.83 -12.92
C LYS A 213 11.97 -2.71 -13.96
N SER A 214 11.45 -1.53 -13.63
CA SER A 214 11.44 -0.40 -14.57
C SER A 214 12.84 0.11 -14.88
N LEU A 215 13.77 0.05 -13.92
CA LEU A 215 15.18 0.40 -14.12
C LEU A 215 15.96 -0.61 -14.96
N ALA A 216 15.54 -1.88 -14.98
CA ALA A 216 16.23 -2.96 -15.70
C ALA A 216 15.82 -3.08 -17.17
N ALA A 217 14.84 -2.29 -17.64
CA ALA A 217 14.43 -2.29 -19.04
C ALA A 217 15.56 -1.73 -19.93
N SER A 218 15.75 -2.32 -21.12
CA SER A 218 16.80 -1.90 -22.06
C SER A 218 16.64 -0.46 -22.55
N ASP A 219 15.40 0.04 -22.56
CA ASP A 219 15.03 1.40 -22.98
C ASP A 219 14.38 2.16 -21.80
N VAL A 220 15.14 2.45 -20.74
CA VAL A 220 14.63 3.28 -19.64
C VAL A 220 14.44 4.71 -20.14
N THR A 221 13.20 5.07 -20.44
CA THR A 221 12.80 6.46 -20.66
C THR A 221 12.56 7.13 -19.31
N MET A 222 13.31 8.20 -19.01
CA MET A 222 13.07 9.05 -17.84
C MET A 222 11.84 9.93 -18.11
N ASP A 223 10.67 9.30 -18.18
CA ASP A 223 9.40 9.92 -18.49
C ASP A 223 8.49 10.03 -17.24
N LYS A 224 7.26 10.52 -17.46
CA LYS A 224 6.26 10.72 -16.42
C LYS A 224 5.86 9.43 -15.71
N ASP A 225 5.87 8.30 -16.42
CA ASP A 225 5.43 7.02 -15.88
C ASP A 225 6.52 6.45 -14.97
N HIS A 226 7.78 6.51 -15.38
CA HIS A 226 8.90 6.12 -14.51
C HIS A 226 8.99 7.03 -13.26
N ALA A 227 8.76 8.34 -13.41
CA ALA A 227 8.72 9.26 -12.26
C ALA A 227 7.59 8.89 -11.28
N ALA A 228 6.42 8.47 -11.78
CA ALA A 228 5.31 8.02 -10.94
C ALA A 228 5.67 6.77 -10.12
N LEU A 229 6.40 5.82 -10.69
CA LEU A 229 6.89 4.64 -9.96
C LEU A 229 7.84 5.01 -8.83
N ALA A 230 8.78 5.93 -9.08
CA ALA A 230 9.69 6.44 -8.06
C ALA A 230 8.93 7.14 -6.92
N ILE A 231 7.94 7.98 -7.26
CA ILE A 231 7.09 8.67 -6.27
C ILE A 231 6.32 7.65 -5.42
N ASN A 232 5.74 6.62 -6.04
CA ASN A 232 5.02 5.58 -5.30
C ASN A 232 5.96 4.87 -4.31
N LEU A 233 7.18 4.51 -4.72
CA LEU A 233 8.17 3.94 -3.82
C LEU A 233 8.53 4.87 -2.65
N VAL A 234 8.71 6.17 -2.91
CA VAL A 234 8.97 7.17 -1.85
C VAL A 234 7.80 7.24 -0.87
N VAL A 235 6.56 7.25 -1.37
CA VAL A 235 5.36 7.28 -0.52
C VAL A 235 5.25 6.01 0.32
N SER A 236 5.50 4.83 -0.27
CA SER A 236 5.47 3.54 0.41
C SER A 236 6.56 3.39 1.47
N LEU A 237 7.73 4.01 1.26
CA LEU A 237 8.80 4.11 2.26
C LEU A 237 8.51 5.12 3.37
N HIS A 238 7.72 6.17 3.09
CA HIS A 238 7.32 7.17 4.09
C HIS A 238 6.18 6.67 4.99
N ARG A 239 5.14 6.05 4.42
CA ARG A 239 4.36 5.00 5.13
C ARG A 239 5.37 3.90 5.51
N ALA A 240 5.17 2.91 6.37
CA ALA A 240 6.32 2.11 6.89
C ALA A 240 7.48 2.89 7.60
N ASP A 241 7.47 4.23 7.62
CA ASP A 241 8.35 5.13 8.40
C ASP A 241 9.87 4.98 8.14
N ARG A 242 10.25 4.55 6.93
CA ARG A 242 11.65 4.46 6.46
C ARG A 242 12.11 5.77 5.81
N CYS A 243 11.92 6.88 6.54
CA CYS A 243 12.11 8.25 6.04
C CYS A 243 13.53 8.51 5.47
N ARG A 244 14.58 7.92 6.05
CA ARG A 244 15.95 8.10 5.54
C ARG A 244 16.12 7.53 4.13
N GLU A 245 15.59 6.34 3.89
CA GLU A 245 15.63 5.71 2.58
C GLU A 245 14.71 6.44 1.60
N ALA A 246 13.49 6.77 2.03
CA ALA A 246 12.55 7.57 1.25
C ALA A 246 13.22 8.86 0.76
N ARG A 247 13.95 9.57 1.64
CA ARG A 247 14.66 10.80 1.30
C ARG A 247 15.77 10.57 0.27
N ARG A 248 16.57 9.50 0.41
CA ARG A 248 17.63 9.19 -0.56
C ARG A 248 17.06 8.97 -1.96
N ILE A 249 16.01 8.17 -2.07
CA ILE A 249 15.34 7.91 -3.36
C ILE A 249 14.67 9.18 -3.89
N CYS A 250 13.99 9.92 -3.03
CA CYS A 250 13.33 11.18 -3.39
C CYS A 250 14.33 12.20 -3.96
N ARG A 251 15.47 12.40 -3.28
CA ARG A 251 16.54 13.29 -3.75
C ARG A 251 17.15 12.84 -5.07
N ALA A 252 17.43 11.53 -5.22
CA ALA A 252 17.95 10.99 -6.46
C ALA A 252 16.95 11.19 -7.61
N THR A 253 15.66 10.99 -7.35
CA THR A 253 14.59 11.18 -8.33
C THR A 253 14.46 12.66 -8.71
N LEU A 254 14.48 13.59 -7.76
CA LEU A 254 14.46 15.01 -8.07
C LEU A 254 15.62 15.40 -8.99
N ALA A 255 16.84 14.95 -8.69
CA ALA A 255 18.02 15.22 -9.51
C ALA A 255 17.92 14.61 -10.93
N LEU A 256 17.37 13.41 -11.06
CA LEU A 256 17.21 12.76 -12.37
C LEU A 256 16.17 13.44 -13.26
N TYR A 257 15.18 14.11 -12.66
CA TYR A 257 14.03 14.68 -13.35
C TYR A 257 14.03 16.20 -13.40
N GLU A 258 15.08 16.87 -12.94
CA GLU A 258 15.14 18.33 -12.81
C GLU A 258 14.83 19.05 -14.13
N ASP A 259 15.50 18.64 -15.21
CA ASP A 259 15.40 19.29 -16.52
C ASP A 259 14.06 19.07 -17.24
N VAL A 260 13.44 17.91 -17.03
CA VAL A 260 12.23 17.47 -17.76
C VAL A 260 10.96 17.58 -16.94
N GLY A 261 11.09 17.56 -15.61
CA GLY A 261 10.01 17.34 -14.66
C GLY A 261 9.40 18.60 -14.08
N ALA A 262 10.04 19.77 -14.21
CA ALA A 262 9.63 21.00 -13.52
C ALA A 262 8.14 21.38 -13.70
N GLU A 263 7.60 21.15 -14.90
CA GLU A 263 6.19 21.44 -15.22
C GLU A 263 5.21 20.34 -14.78
N TRP A 264 5.70 19.19 -14.32
CA TRP A 264 4.85 18.07 -13.96
C TRP A 264 4.33 18.26 -12.54
N GLY A 265 3.01 18.22 -12.36
CA GLY A 265 2.40 18.27 -11.02
C GLY A 265 2.93 17.18 -10.07
N ARG A 266 3.29 16.01 -10.62
CA ARG A 266 3.94 14.91 -9.89
C ARG A 266 5.36 15.24 -9.42
N TYR A 267 6.12 16.03 -10.17
CA TYR A 267 7.43 16.50 -9.74
C TYR A 267 7.30 17.48 -8.55
N LYS A 268 6.32 18.39 -8.61
CA LYS A 268 6.00 19.28 -7.48
C LYS A 268 5.54 18.49 -6.25
N GLN A 269 4.79 17.40 -6.43
CA GLN A 269 4.47 16.45 -5.36
C GLN A 269 5.73 15.88 -4.72
N LEU A 270 6.71 15.47 -5.53
CA LEU A 270 7.97 14.91 -5.06
C LEU A 270 8.79 15.94 -4.28
N MET A 271 8.83 17.20 -4.72
CA MET A 271 9.44 18.31 -3.97
C MET A 271 8.78 18.46 -2.59
N ALA A 272 7.44 18.49 -2.53
CA ALA A 272 6.73 18.59 -1.26
C ALA A 272 6.97 17.36 -0.35
N LEU A 273 7.07 16.15 -0.91
CA LEU A 273 7.46 14.94 -0.17
C LEU A 273 8.88 15.05 0.38
N HIS A 274 9.84 15.55 -0.41
CA HIS A 274 11.21 15.80 0.06
C HIS A 274 11.23 16.74 1.27
N SER A 275 10.46 17.82 1.20
CA SER A 275 10.31 18.78 2.29
C SER A 275 9.75 18.11 3.55
N VAL A 276 8.67 17.33 3.43
CA VAL A 276 8.10 16.56 4.55
C VAL A 276 9.11 15.58 5.15
N LEU A 277 9.86 14.85 4.33
CA LEU A 277 10.87 13.91 4.78
C LEU A 277 12.02 14.59 5.53
N ASN A 278 12.41 15.80 5.12
CA ASN A 278 13.39 16.61 5.86
C ASN A 278 12.86 16.98 7.24
N ILE A 279 11.59 17.41 7.34
CA ILE A 279 10.95 17.72 8.62
C ILE A 279 10.89 16.47 9.50
N GLU A 280 10.46 15.31 9.00
CA GLU A 280 10.40 14.08 9.80
C GLU A 280 11.79 13.60 10.28
N LEU A 281 12.86 13.97 9.58
CA LEU A 281 14.24 13.64 9.94
C LEU A 281 14.92 14.69 10.82
N GLY A 282 14.18 15.69 11.32
CA GLY A 282 14.68 16.73 12.21
C GLY A 282 15.19 17.99 11.49
N ASN A 283 15.25 18.01 10.16
CA ASN A 283 15.70 19.18 9.40
C ASN A 283 14.57 20.21 9.23
N MET A 284 14.00 20.71 10.35
CA MET A 284 12.81 21.56 10.37
C MET A 284 12.97 22.83 9.52
N ARG A 285 14.07 23.58 9.68
CA ARG A 285 14.23 24.87 8.99
C ARG A 285 14.20 24.74 7.47
N GLU A 286 15.01 23.83 6.94
CA GLU A 286 15.09 23.57 5.50
C GLU A 286 13.78 22.98 4.98
N GLY A 287 13.28 21.92 5.64
CA GLY A 287 12.05 21.26 5.21
C GLY A 287 10.82 22.17 5.26
N LEU A 288 10.68 23.03 6.27
CA LEU A 288 9.56 23.96 6.36
C LEU A 288 9.65 25.06 5.29
N ARG A 289 10.84 25.63 5.06
CA ARG A 289 11.04 26.61 3.98
C ARG A 289 10.63 26.01 2.64
N ASP A 290 11.18 24.84 2.31
CA ASP A 290 10.94 24.21 1.02
C ASP A 290 9.46 23.77 0.88
N LEU A 291 8.81 23.33 1.97
CA LEU A 291 7.38 23.00 1.96
C LEU A 291 6.53 24.26 1.76
N HIS A 292 6.87 25.36 2.43
CA HIS A 292 6.17 26.63 2.31
C HIS A 292 6.27 27.20 0.89
N ASP A 293 7.42 27.08 0.24
CA ASP A 293 7.64 27.55 -1.13
C ASP A 293 6.92 26.64 -2.16
N THR A 294 6.89 25.33 -1.91
CA THR A 294 6.28 24.36 -2.83
C THR A 294 4.76 24.31 -2.71
N TYR A 295 4.20 24.49 -1.51
CA TYR A 295 2.76 24.29 -1.25
C TYR A 295 1.83 25.14 -2.15
N PRO A 296 2.07 26.45 -2.38
CA PRO A 296 1.22 27.29 -3.22
C PRO A 296 1.13 26.82 -4.67
N VAL A 297 2.20 26.21 -5.19
CA VAL A 297 2.31 25.76 -6.58
C VAL A 297 1.88 24.29 -6.79
N LEU A 298 1.48 23.59 -5.72
CA LEU A 298 0.91 22.25 -5.83
C LEU A 298 -0.45 22.27 -6.56
N PRO A 299 -0.79 21.22 -7.31
CA PRO A 299 -2.16 21.02 -7.79
C PRO A 299 -3.15 20.99 -6.62
N ASP A 300 -4.35 21.55 -6.80
CA ASP A 300 -5.35 21.66 -5.72
C ASP A 300 -5.73 20.31 -5.11
N GLN A 301 -5.77 19.25 -5.92
CA GLN A 301 -6.00 17.88 -5.47
C GLN A 301 -4.94 17.40 -4.46
N MET A 302 -3.71 17.92 -4.55
CA MET A 302 -2.59 17.54 -3.68
C MET A 302 -2.45 18.44 -2.46
N LYS A 303 -2.83 19.73 -2.55
CA LYS A 303 -2.74 20.68 -1.42
C LYS A 303 -3.33 20.11 -0.13
N ARG A 304 -4.54 19.53 -0.20
CA ARG A 304 -5.20 18.89 0.95
C ARG A 304 -4.35 17.82 1.63
N GLY A 305 -3.60 17.02 0.85
CA GLY A 305 -2.73 15.98 1.38
C GLY A 305 -1.53 16.53 2.16
N PHE A 306 -1.06 17.73 1.83
CA PHE A 306 0.08 18.38 2.47
C PHE A 306 -0.31 19.41 3.53
N SER A 307 -1.55 19.91 3.54
CA SER A 307 -2.04 20.89 4.53
C SER A 307 -1.75 20.47 5.96
N GLY A 308 -1.96 19.19 6.30
CA GLY A 308 -1.71 18.69 7.64
C GLY A 308 -0.27 18.82 8.07
N LYS A 309 0.69 18.48 7.19
CA LYS A 309 2.11 18.61 7.50
C LYS A 309 2.60 20.05 7.48
N LEU A 310 2.08 20.89 6.59
CA LEU A 310 2.38 22.32 6.60
C LEU A 310 1.99 22.92 7.95
N VAL A 311 0.75 22.74 8.39
CA VAL A 311 0.24 23.28 9.66
C VAL A 311 0.98 22.69 10.86
N GLU A 312 1.20 21.38 10.89
CA GLU A 312 1.97 20.73 11.97
C GLU A 312 3.37 21.33 12.11
N SER A 313 4.04 21.57 10.99
CA SER A 313 5.41 22.10 10.97
C SER A 313 5.47 23.58 11.36
N MET A 314 4.48 24.38 10.95
CA MET A 314 4.35 25.78 11.39
C MET A 314 4.08 25.90 12.90
N LEU A 315 3.26 24.98 13.45
CA LEU A 315 3.02 24.89 14.90
C LEU A 315 4.28 24.47 15.64
N LEU A 316 4.93 23.38 15.21
CA LEU A 316 6.13 22.84 15.86
C LEU A 316 7.33 23.78 15.79
N SER A 317 7.48 24.54 14.70
CA SER A 317 8.51 25.56 14.58
C SER A 317 8.26 26.80 15.44
N GLY A 318 7.02 26.99 15.92
CA GLY A 318 6.61 28.18 16.66
C GLY A 318 6.31 29.40 15.76
N LEU A 319 6.25 29.22 14.44
CA LEU A 319 5.90 30.29 13.50
C LEU A 319 4.42 30.66 13.52
N THR A 320 3.55 29.80 14.05
CA THR A 320 2.12 30.08 14.16
C THR A 320 1.57 29.56 15.47
N PRO A 321 0.80 30.36 16.22
CA PRO A 321 0.04 29.90 17.37
C PRO A 321 -1.17 29.02 16.98
N LEU A 322 -1.57 28.12 17.88
CA LEU A 322 -2.65 27.16 17.64
C LEU A 322 -4.01 27.79 17.32
N GLU A 323 -4.27 29.00 17.79
CA GLU A 323 -5.50 29.74 17.53
C GLU A 323 -5.66 30.13 16.05
N TYR A 324 -4.56 30.46 15.37
CA TYR A 324 -4.56 30.94 13.99
C TYR A 324 -4.31 29.81 12.96
N ALA A 325 -3.68 28.73 13.40
CA ALA A 325 -3.35 27.58 12.57
C ALA A 325 -4.52 26.97 11.76
N PRO A 326 -5.79 26.95 12.24
CA PRO A 326 -6.92 26.49 11.44
C PRO A 326 -7.20 27.31 10.18
N ALA A 327 -6.71 28.54 10.07
CA ALA A 327 -6.86 29.37 8.87
C ALA A 327 -5.83 29.07 7.78
N ILE A 328 -4.81 28.25 8.08
CA ILE A 328 -3.70 27.97 7.16
C ILE A 328 -4.00 26.74 6.31
N GLY A 329 -3.85 26.88 4.99
CA GLY A 329 -4.01 25.79 4.04
C GLY A 329 -5.42 25.20 3.96
N GLU A 330 -5.59 24.25 3.05
CA GLU A 330 -6.89 23.62 2.79
C GLU A 330 -7.33 22.72 3.95
N ASP A 331 -8.62 22.73 4.26
CA ASP A 331 -9.18 21.83 5.27
C ASP A 331 -9.13 20.36 4.79
N SER A 332 -8.69 19.49 5.69
CA SER A 332 -8.51 18.06 5.48
C SER A 332 -8.49 17.33 6.82
N SER A 333 -8.82 16.04 6.83
CA SER A 333 -8.70 15.21 8.03
C SER A 333 -7.27 15.19 8.58
N ALA A 334 -6.26 15.23 7.71
CA ALA A 334 -4.86 15.32 8.11
C ALA A 334 -4.56 16.62 8.88
N LYS A 335 -5.10 17.76 8.44
CA LYS A 335 -4.99 19.05 9.13
C LYS A 335 -5.74 19.05 10.46
N ALA A 336 -6.97 18.53 10.50
CA ALA A 336 -7.76 18.44 11.72
C ALA A 336 -7.04 17.59 12.79
N ILE A 337 -6.49 16.43 12.39
CA ILE A 337 -5.71 15.56 13.27
C ILE A 337 -4.41 16.26 13.73
N ALA A 338 -3.68 16.93 12.83
CA ALA A 338 -2.45 17.65 13.20
C ALA A 338 -2.69 18.74 14.26
N LEU A 339 -3.74 19.55 14.07
CA LEU A 339 -4.16 20.59 15.02
C LEU A 339 -4.50 19.99 16.38
N ALA A 340 -5.32 18.94 16.41
CA ALA A 340 -5.73 18.28 17.66
C ALA A 340 -4.56 17.56 18.36
N ARG A 341 -3.65 16.93 17.61
CA ARG A 341 -2.42 16.34 18.16
C ARG A 341 -1.54 17.39 18.80
N PHE A 342 -1.36 18.55 18.17
CA PHE A 342 -0.58 19.63 18.74
C PHE A 342 -1.24 20.18 20.00
N ALA A 343 -2.57 20.42 19.99
CA ALA A 343 -3.33 20.83 21.18
C ALA A 343 -3.13 19.86 22.36
N ALA A 344 -3.24 18.56 22.08
CA ALA A 344 -2.98 17.50 23.06
C ALA A 344 -1.52 17.50 23.56
N LEU A 345 -0.54 17.67 22.67
CA LEU A 345 0.87 17.77 23.02
C LEU A 345 1.12 18.97 23.93
N VAL A 346 0.50 20.12 23.66
CA VAL A 346 0.72 21.32 24.48
C VAL A 346 -0.08 21.33 25.78
N GLY A 347 -1.11 20.49 25.89
CA GLY A 347 -2.00 20.42 27.05
C GLY A 347 -3.10 21.46 27.04
N ASP A 348 -3.46 21.99 25.87
CA ASP A 348 -4.51 23.00 25.71
C ASP A 348 -5.86 22.29 25.49
N THR A 349 -6.53 21.97 26.58
CA THR A 349 -7.80 21.23 26.56
C THR A 349 -8.96 22.03 25.98
N ASP A 350 -8.95 23.35 26.14
CA ASP A 350 -10.04 24.20 25.65
C ASP A 350 -9.97 24.35 24.13
N GLN A 351 -8.76 24.55 23.60
CA GLN A 351 -8.56 24.55 22.16
C GLN A 351 -8.80 23.17 21.55
N LEU A 352 -8.46 22.07 22.26
CA LEU A 352 -8.80 20.72 21.82
C LEU A 352 -10.33 20.51 21.70
N LYS A 353 -11.12 20.97 22.69
CA LYS A 353 -12.59 20.94 22.62
C LYS A 353 -13.12 21.76 21.45
N SER A 354 -12.58 22.96 21.25
CA SER A 354 -12.95 23.84 20.14
C SER A 354 -12.69 23.18 18.78
N LEU A 355 -11.52 22.55 18.61
CA LEU A 355 -11.15 21.83 17.40
C LEU A 355 -12.04 20.61 17.15
N LEU A 356 -12.34 19.82 18.18
CA LEU A 356 -13.26 18.68 18.08
C LEU A 356 -14.65 19.12 17.62
N LYS A 357 -15.16 20.25 18.14
CA LYS A 357 -16.43 20.83 17.71
C LYS A 357 -16.37 21.34 16.27
N ARG A 358 -15.30 22.03 15.89
CA ARG A 358 -15.11 22.59 14.53
C ARG A 358 -15.06 21.51 13.46
N TYR A 359 -14.42 20.39 13.77
CA TYR A 359 -14.14 19.30 12.82
C TYR A 359 -15.04 18.07 13.02
N ALA A 360 -16.15 18.21 13.73
CA ALA A 360 -17.13 17.13 13.95
C ALA A 360 -17.94 16.82 12.67
N GLY A 361 -18.18 15.53 12.40
CA GLY A 361 -19.18 15.07 11.43
C GLY A 361 -18.87 15.32 9.96
N ASN A 362 -17.61 15.55 9.60
CA ASN A 362 -17.19 15.70 8.21
C ASN A 362 -16.15 14.64 7.83
N ASP A 363 -16.58 13.59 7.12
CA ASP A 363 -15.70 12.48 6.75
C ASP A 363 -14.56 12.87 5.80
N ARG A 364 -14.66 14.01 5.11
CA ARG A 364 -13.66 14.48 4.14
C ARG A 364 -12.65 15.47 4.74
N THR A 365 -13.06 16.28 5.70
CA THR A 365 -12.21 17.35 6.25
C THR A 365 -12.12 17.36 7.77
N GLY A 366 -12.89 16.52 8.44
CA GLY A 366 -12.97 16.41 9.89
C GLY A 366 -12.15 15.26 10.46
N ILE A 367 -12.23 15.11 11.78
CA ILE A 367 -11.64 13.97 12.48
C ILE A 367 -12.58 12.77 12.29
N PRO A 368 -12.11 11.63 11.74
CA PRO A 368 -12.97 10.48 11.45
C PRO A 368 -13.73 9.99 12.68
N GLN A 369 -15.05 9.87 12.55
CA GLN A 369 -15.92 9.37 13.63
C GLN A 369 -15.52 7.95 14.03
N ASP A 370 -15.52 7.70 15.34
CA ASP A 370 -15.14 6.43 15.97
C ASP A 370 -13.71 5.97 15.64
N GLY A 371 -12.91 6.85 15.04
CA GLY A 371 -11.50 6.61 14.77
C GLY A 371 -10.68 6.70 16.04
N ILE A 372 -9.56 5.97 16.07
CA ILE A 372 -8.66 5.89 17.23
C ILE A 372 -8.20 7.28 17.74
N TRP A 373 -8.00 8.23 16.81
CA TRP A 373 -7.62 9.60 17.13
C TRP A 373 -8.77 10.39 17.75
N GLU A 374 -9.99 10.24 17.26
CA GLU A 374 -11.16 10.92 17.83
C GLU A 374 -11.37 10.50 19.30
N ILE A 375 -11.29 9.19 19.56
CA ILE A 375 -11.43 8.60 20.89
C ILE A 375 -10.34 9.14 21.83
N TYR A 376 -9.09 9.14 21.37
CA TYR A 376 -7.98 9.72 22.13
C TYR A 376 -8.22 11.20 22.48
N PHE A 377 -8.62 12.02 21.51
CA PHE A 377 -8.86 13.45 21.75
C PHE A 377 -10.05 13.70 22.66
N LYS A 378 -11.17 12.97 22.48
CA LYS A 378 -12.34 13.05 23.38
C LYS A 378 -11.97 12.68 24.80
N GLY A 379 -11.17 11.62 24.98
CA GLY A 379 -10.65 11.20 26.26
C GLY A 379 -9.84 12.29 26.98
N LEU A 380 -8.96 12.99 26.25
CA LEU A 380 -8.20 14.11 26.80
C LEU A 380 -9.03 15.36 27.07
N ALA A 381 -10.05 15.62 26.25
CA ALA A 381 -10.93 16.78 26.40
C ALA A 381 -11.95 16.58 27.54
N GLY A 382 -12.23 15.34 27.91
CA GLY A 382 -13.16 14.93 28.96
C GLY A 382 -12.44 14.30 30.16
N ASP A 383 -12.91 13.12 30.57
CA ASP A 383 -12.29 12.33 31.63
C ASP A 383 -11.25 11.37 31.03
N GLY A 384 -9.97 11.62 31.32
CA GLY A 384 -8.85 10.82 30.82
C GLY A 384 -8.92 9.34 31.23
N LYS A 385 -9.51 9.03 32.39
CA LYS A 385 -9.65 7.65 32.87
C LYS A 385 -10.68 6.88 32.05
N VAL A 386 -11.82 7.51 31.76
CA VAL A 386 -12.84 6.95 30.85
C VAL A 386 -12.26 6.84 29.44
N GLY A 387 -11.60 7.90 28.98
CA GLY A 387 -10.95 7.96 27.67
C GLY A 387 -9.92 6.85 27.46
N LEU A 388 -9.13 6.50 28.48
CA LEU A 388 -8.18 5.39 28.42
C LEU A 388 -8.86 4.05 28.18
N VAL A 389 -9.98 3.78 28.87
CA VAL A 389 -10.72 2.52 28.71
C VAL A 389 -11.28 2.41 27.30
N GLU A 390 -11.87 3.49 26.79
CA GLU A 390 -12.39 3.52 25.41
C GLU A 390 -11.28 3.39 24.37
N PHE A 391 -10.14 4.04 24.60
CA PHE A 391 -8.97 3.97 23.74
C PHE A 391 -8.37 2.55 23.70
N GLU A 392 -8.19 1.90 24.85
CA GLU A 392 -7.71 0.51 24.93
C GLU A 392 -8.66 -0.46 24.19
N LYS A 393 -9.98 -0.26 24.31
CA LYS A 393 -10.98 -1.03 23.55
C LYS A 393 -10.87 -0.79 22.04
N ALA A 394 -10.70 0.46 21.62
CA ALA A 394 -10.55 0.83 20.22
C ALA A 394 -9.26 0.26 19.60
N LEU A 395 -8.16 0.20 20.36
CA LEU A 395 -6.91 -0.41 19.91
C LEU A 395 -7.07 -1.89 19.58
N VAL A 396 -7.85 -2.64 20.36
CA VAL A 396 -8.15 -4.06 20.05
C VAL A 396 -8.89 -4.17 18.72
N GLY A 397 -9.89 -3.30 18.51
CA GLY A 397 -10.62 -3.23 17.23
C GLY A 397 -9.70 -2.91 16.05
N GLU A 398 -8.80 -1.94 16.23
CA GLU A 398 -7.88 -1.49 15.18
C GLU A 398 -6.86 -2.58 14.80
N ARG A 399 -6.29 -3.27 15.78
CA ARG A 399 -5.36 -4.40 15.56
C ARG A 399 -6.01 -5.58 14.85
N ASN A 400 -7.32 -5.77 15.04
CA ASN A 400 -8.08 -6.80 14.32
C ASN A 400 -8.42 -6.39 12.89
N ARG A 401 -8.45 -5.07 12.61
CA ARG A 401 -8.83 -4.50 11.32
C ARG A 401 -7.63 -4.35 10.38
N ILE A 402 -6.49 -3.91 10.90
CA ILE A 402 -5.29 -3.60 10.12
C ILE A 402 -4.03 -4.11 10.80
N ALA A 403 -3.00 -4.40 10.01
CA ALA A 403 -1.65 -4.61 10.54
C ALA A 403 -1.12 -3.29 11.10
N VAL A 404 -0.96 -3.21 12.43
CA VAL A 404 -0.42 -2.01 13.09
C VAL A 404 1.10 -2.08 13.07
N ARG A 405 1.74 -0.99 12.60
CA ARG A 405 3.19 -0.90 12.52
C ARG A 405 3.82 -0.73 13.90
N PRO A 406 5.08 -1.16 14.11
CA PRO A 406 5.79 -0.95 15.38
C PRO A 406 5.85 0.51 15.86
N THR A 407 6.02 1.46 14.94
CA THR A 407 5.98 2.92 15.22
C THR A 407 4.60 3.42 15.64
N GLN A 408 3.53 2.83 15.08
CA GLN A 408 2.16 3.14 15.45
C GLN A 408 1.84 2.55 16.82
N GLU A 409 2.29 1.32 17.10
CA GLU A 409 2.20 0.71 18.43
C GLU A 409 2.90 1.57 19.49
N PHE A 410 4.11 2.05 19.21
CA PHE A 410 4.80 3.03 20.05
C PHE A 410 3.95 4.30 20.27
N ALA A 411 3.43 4.89 19.20
CA ALA A 411 2.63 6.10 19.29
C ALA A 411 1.34 5.89 20.12
N TYR A 412 0.69 4.72 19.97
CA TYR A 412 -0.50 4.35 20.74
C TYR A 412 -0.17 4.15 22.22
N ALA A 413 0.97 3.51 22.55
CA ALA A 413 1.43 3.37 23.92
C ALA A 413 1.72 4.74 24.57
N ALA A 414 2.34 5.67 23.84
CA ALA A 414 2.55 7.04 24.30
C ALA A 414 1.22 7.80 24.54
N CYS A 415 0.20 7.58 23.68
CA CYS A 415 -1.14 8.14 23.87
C CYS A 415 -1.85 7.56 25.10
N ALA A 416 -1.75 6.24 25.31
CA ALA A 416 -2.33 5.57 26.47
C ALA A 416 -1.68 6.07 27.78
N ALA A 417 -0.35 6.23 27.81
CA ALA A 417 0.34 6.84 28.94
C ALA A 417 -0.14 8.27 29.21
N HIS A 418 -0.41 9.05 28.16
CA HIS A 418 -0.92 10.42 28.29
C HIS A 418 -2.34 10.45 28.88
N LEU A 419 -3.24 9.58 28.41
CA LEU A 419 -4.60 9.46 28.95
C LEU A 419 -4.61 9.00 30.40
N ALA A 420 -3.80 7.99 30.75
CA ALA A 420 -3.67 7.53 32.14
C ALA A 420 -3.23 8.67 33.07
N ARG A 421 -2.25 9.46 32.62
CA ARG A 421 -1.77 10.64 33.34
C ARG A 421 -2.85 11.72 33.47
N SER A 422 -3.59 12.01 32.40
CA SER A 422 -4.65 13.03 32.47
C SER A 422 -5.84 12.59 33.34
N GLY A 423 -6.05 11.28 33.49
CA GLY A 423 -7.00 10.69 34.45
C GLY A 423 -6.48 10.56 35.88
N GLY A 424 -5.25 11.01 36.18
CA GLY A 424 -4.65 10.99 37.52
C GLY A 424 -4.10 9.63 37.99
N ASP A 425 -3.94 8.65 37.08
CA ASP A 425 -3.35 7.34 37.39
C ASP A 425 -1.87 7.29 37.02
N ASP A 426 -1.04 7.98 37.83
CA ASP A 426 0.41 8.06 37.61
C ASP A 426 1.10 6.71 37.59
N LYS A 427 0.61 5.73 38.37
CA LYS A 427 1.18 4.39 38.43
C LYS A 427 0.97 3.66 37.11
N LYS A 428 -0.26 3.68 36.58
CA LYS A 428 -0.56 3.10 35.26
C LYS A 428 0.16 3.87 34.15
N ALA A 429 0.22 5.20 34.24
CA ALA A 429 0.90 6.05 33.26
C ALA A 429 2.41 5.76 33.16
N ARG A 430 3.12 5.57 34.28
CA ARG A 430 4.53 5.17 34.29
C ARG A 430 4.74 3.81 33.62
N LYS A 431 3.91 2.83 33.95
CA LYS A 431 3.99 1.51 33.32
C LYS A 431 3.82 1.60 31.80
N LEU A 432 2.78 2.30 31.35
CA LEU A 432 2.52 2.48 29.91
C LEU A 432 3.63 3.27 29.21
N HIS A 433 4.25 4.25 29.88
CA HIS A 433 5.42 4.95 29.37
C HIS A 433 6.64 4.02 29.25
N ASP A 434 6.90 3.17 30.23
CA ASP A 434 7.99 2.20 30.18
C ASP A 434 7.75 1.16 29.08
N ASP A 435 6.52 0.69 28.90
CA ASP A 435 6.12 -0.18 27.79
C ASP A 435 6.34 0.52 26.43
N ALA A 436 6.00 1.82 26.32
CA ALA A 436 6.28 2.63 25.13
C ALA A 436 7.79 2.78 24.87
N GLN A 437 8.60 2.97 25.91
CA GLN A 437 10.06 3.04 25.79
C GLN A 437 10.64 1.71 25.29
N ALA A 438 10.16 0.58 25.81
CA ALA A 438 10.59 -0.73 25.34
C ALA A 438 10.26 -0.96 23.86
N LEU A 439 9.08 -0.52 23.41
CA LEU A 439 8.73 -0.53 21.99
C LEU A 439 9.66 0.35 21.17
N LEU A 440 9.94 1.57 21.62
CA LEU A 440 10.86 2.49 20.94
C LEU A 440 12.27 1.92 20.81
N ASP A 441 12.79 1.31 21.87
CA ASP A 441 14.13 0.69 21.90
C ASP A 441 14.21 -0.57 21.01
N SER A 442 13.07 -1.21 20.74
CA SER A 442 12.97 -2.40 19.88
C SER A 442 12.83 -2.09 18.39
N LEU A 443 12.66 -0.82 18.01
CA LEU A 443 12.47 -0.45 16.61
C LEU A 443 13.73 -0.70 15.79
N ASP A 444 13.54 -1.14 14.54
CA ASP A 444 14.62 -1.20 13.56
C ASP A 444 15.25 0.20 13.39
N SER A 445 16.59 0.25 13.40
CA SER A 445 17.37 1.48 13.22
C SER A 445 17.03 2.27 11.95
N GLU A 446 16.49 1.62 10.91
CA GLU A 446 16.07 2.23 9.65
C GLU A 446 14.68 2.86 9.71
N VAL A 447 13.90 2.57 10.76
CA VAL A 447 12.55 3.08 10.98
C VAL A 447 12.60 4.33 11.87
N ASN A 448 11.78 5.33 11.54
CA ASN A 448 11.84 6.67 12.13
C ASN A 448 10.47 7.02 12.71
N PRO A 449 10.27 6.92 14.04
CA PRO A 449 9.04 7.38 14.66
C PRO A 449 8.76 8.84 14.36
N GLN A 450 7.50 9.18 14.13
CA GLN A 450 7.09 10.56 13.90
C GLN A 450 7.49 11.45 15.07
N VAL A 451 8.03 12.64 14.77
CA VAL A 451 8.52 13.59 15.78
C VAL A 451 7.43 13.94 16.80
N MET A 452 6.17 14.07 16.37
CA MET A 452 5.04 14.34 17.26
C MET A 452 4.78 13.22 18.29
N ALA A 453 4.99 11.95 17.91
CA ALA A 453 4.84 10.82 18.82
C ALA A 453 6.00 10.77 19.83
N LEU A 454 7.23 11.03 19.38
CA LEU A 454 8.41 11.15 20.25
C LEU A 454 8.25 12.31 21.24
N ALA A 455 7.79 13.47 20.77
CA ALA A 455 7.54 14.63 21.63
C ALA A 455 6.48 14.33 22.70
N LEU A 456 5.41 13.60 22.36
CA LEU A 456 4.42 13.18 23.34
C LEU A 456 5.00 12.23 24.38
N HIS A 457 5.77 11.22 23.95
CA HIS A 457 6.45 10.27 24.82
C HIS A 457 7.39 10.97 25.81
N TYR A 458 8.28 11.82 25.31
CA TYR A 458 9.24 12.53 26.14
C TYR A 458 8.59 13.59 27.03
N ARG A 459 7.48 14.20 26.60
CA ARG A 459 6.67 15.05 27.49
C ARG A 459 6.08 14.25 28.64
N ASN A 460 5.57 13.03 28.38
CA ASN A 460 5.09 12.16 29.45
C ASN A 460 6.22 11.82 30.43
N ALA A 461 7.44 11.58 29.95
CA ALA A 461 8.61 11.38 30.80
C ALA A 461 8.85 12.57 31.74
N LEU A 462 8.88 13.80 31.21
CA LEU A 462 9.08 15.01 32.03
C LEU A 462 7.97 15.21 33.06
N ALA A 463 6.72 14.86 32.72
CA ALA A 463 5.58 15.03 33.62
C ALA A 463 5.52 13.94 34.72
N LEU A 464 5.94 12.70 34.41
CA LEU A 464 5.88 11.58 35.34
C LEU A 464 7.12 11.54 36.25
N TYR A 465 8.30 11.88 35.75
CA TYR A 465 9.55 11.76 36.51
C TYR A 465 10.03 13.13 37.00
N LEU A 466 9.79 13.39 38.29
CA LEU A 466 10.20 14.61 38.98
C LEU A 466 11.72 14.80 38.91
N GLU A 467 12.15 16.06 38.82
CA GLU A 467 13.55 16.47 38.75
C GLU A 467 14.40 15.95 39.92
N ASP A 468 13.86 16.01 41.13
CA ASP A 468 14.56 15.60 42.35
C ASP A 468 14.53 14.07 42.60
N SER A 469 14.03 13.29 41.64
CA SER A 469 13.93 11.84 41.81
C SER A 469 15.33 11.21 41.95
N LYS A 470 15.53 10.45 43.03
CA LYS A 470 16.77 9.68 43.25
C LYS A 470 16.82 8.39 42.43
N ALA A 471 15.70 7.96 41.86
CA ALA A 471 15.64 6.73 41.07
C ALA A 471 16.41 6.89 39.75
N LYS A 472 17.34 5.97 39.48
CA LYS A 472 18.15 6.00 38.25
C LYS A 472 17.30 6.06 36.98
N GLN A 473 16.27 5.22 36.90
CA GLN A 473 15.35 5.18 35.76
C GLN A 473 14.67 6.54 35.51
N ALA A 474 14.27 7.25 36.57
CA ALA A 474 13.65 8.57 36.46
C ALA A 474 14.63 9.61 35.90
N LYS A 475 15.88 9.60 36.38
CA LYS A 475 16.96 10.47 35.87
C LYS A 475 17.27 10.18 34.40
N ASP A 476 17.38 8.91 34.04
CA ASP A 476 17.70 8.49 32.67
C ASP A 476 16.57 8.91 31.70
N ALA A 477 15.31 8.69 32.08
CA ALA A 477 14.15 9.09 31.27
C ALA A 477 14.07 10.61 31.07
N ARG A 478 14.25 11.39 32.15
CA ARG A 478 14.26 12.86 32.09
C ARG A 478 15.44 13.39 31.26
N THR A 479 16.62 12.80 31.40
CA THR A 479 17.81 13.17 30.61
C THR A 479 17.59 12.93 29.13
N ARG A 480 17.01 11.78 28.74
CA ARG A 480 16.65 11.51 27.33
C ARG A 480 15.64 12.51 26.80
N ALA A 481 14.61 12.85 27.60
CA ALA A 481 13.60 13.82 27.21
C ALA A 481 14.17 15.24 27.00
N LEU A 482 14.97 15.73 27.94
CA LEU A 482 15.62 17.04 27.82
C LEU A 482 16.58 17.09 26.64
N LYS A 483 17.36 16.03 26.42
CA LYS A 483 18.22 15.91 25.23
C LYS A 483 17.40 15.96 23.95
N PHE A 484 16.30 15.19 23.87
CA PHE A 484 15.42 15.20 22.70
C PHE A 484 14.89 16.61 22.39
N PHE A 485 14.31 17.29 23.39
CA PHE A 485 13.77 18.63 23.19
C PHE A 485 14.86 19.65 22.88
N GLY A 486 16.03 19.54 23.49
CA GLY A 486 17.16 20.45 23.28
C GLY A 486 17.73 20.33 21.86
N ASP A 487 17.97 19.09 21.42
CA ASP A 487 18.46 18.80 20.08
C ASP A 487 17.47 19.31 19.00
N HIS A 488 16.17 19.06 19.18
CA HIS A 488 15.15 19.50 18.21
C HIS A 488 14.91 21.01 18.28
N TYR A 489 14.96 21.64 19.46
CA TYR A 489 14.87 23.10 19.56
C TYR A 489 16.00 23.77 18.78
N ALA A 490 17.25 23.28 18.91
CA ALA A 490 18.38 23.75 18.13
C ALA A 490 18.18 23.60 16.61
N GLN A 491 17.47 22.54 16.20
CA GLN A 491 17.11 22.28 14.80
C GLN A 491 15.91 23.11 14.28
N GLY A 492 15.27 23.90 15.13
CA GLY A 492 14.21 24.84 14.74
C GLY A 492 12.79 24.45 15.18
N TYR A 493 12.62 23.46 16.06
CA TYR A 493 11.33 23.14 16.67
C TYR A 493 11.04 24.11 17.83
N GLY A 494 10.75 25.37 17.51
CA GLY A 494 10.57 26.44 18.50
C GLY A 494 9.53 26.14 19.58
N ALA A 495 8.47 25.39 19.25
CA ALA A 495 7.45 25.00 20.22
C ALA A 495 7.97 24.11 21.37
N PHE A 496 9.15 23.50 21.21
CA PHE A 496 9.76 22.65 22.23
C PHE A 496 10.52 23.44 23.31
N ALA A 497 10.74 24.75 23.12
CA ALA A 497 11.39 25.60 24.12
C ALA A 497 10.73 25.52 25.50
N LYS A 498 9.41 25.32 25.54
CA LYS A 498 8.63 25.23 26.79
C LYS A 498 8.85 23.95 27.61
N PHE A 499 9.56 22.98 27.05
CA PHE A 499 9.87 21.70 27.70
C PHE A 499 11.33 21.61 28.17
N LEU A 500 12.12 22.66 27.88
CA LEU A 500 13.46 22.90 28.41
C LEU A 500 13.36 23.78 29.65
#